data_AF-A0A9E3I900-F1
#
_entry.id   AF-A0A9E3I900-F1
#
_cell.length_a   1.000
_cell.length_b   1.000
_cell.length_c   1.000
_cell.angle_alpha   90.00
_cell.angle_beta   90.00
_cell.angle_gamma   90.00
#
_symmetry.space_group_name_H-M   'P 1'
#
loop_
_entity.id
_entity.type
_entity.pdbx_description
1 polymer ?
#
loop_
_entity_poly.entity_id
_entity_poly.type
_entity_poly.pdbx_seq_one_letter_code
_entity_poly.pdbx_strand_id
1 'polypeptide(L)' 'SYILTFIAYNAGPKRVPEWITRYGDPRGKPIDEVVDWIERIPFPETRNYVQRVTENYQIYKSRLGQKADIVADLRYGR' A
#
# COMPACT_ATOMS: atom_id res chain seq x y z
N SER A 1 -4.95 1.79 6.29
CA SER A 1 -3.73 1.26 5.66
C SER A 1 -3.69 1.81 4.27
N TYR A 2 -2.72 2.68 3.96
CA TYR A 2 -2.65 3.33 2.64
C TYR A 2 -2.67 2.33 1.50
N ILE A 3 -1.92 1.22 1.61
CA ILE A 3 -1.91 0.13 0.62
C ILE A 3 -3.33 -0.40 0.36
N LEU A 4 -4.05 -0.79 1.42
CA LEU A 4 -5.40 -1.35 1.29
C LEU A 4 -6.40 -0.30 0.77
N THR A 5 -6.24 0.96 1.17
CA THR A 5 -7.05 2.09 0.66
C THR A 5 -6.83 2.28 -0.84
N PHE A 6 -5.59 2.29 -1.30
CA PHE A 6 -5.25 2.46 -2.72
C PHE A 6 -5.73 1.27 -3.56
N ILE A 7 -5.66 0.05 -3.02
CA ILE A 7 -6.25 -1.14 -3.65
C ILE A 7 -7.75 -1.00 -3.77
N ALA A 8 -8.45 -0.63 -2.69
CA ALA A 8 -9.90 -0.46 -2.72
C ALA A 8 -10.32 0.61 -3.74
N TYR A 9 -9.53 1.67 -3.88
CA TYR A 9 -9.78 2.75 -4.82
C TYR A 9 -9.61 2.31 -6.28
N ASN A 10 -8.54 1.58 -6.63
CA ASN A 10 -8.27 1.19 -8.00
C ASN A 10 -8.91 -0.15 -8.42
N ALA A 11 -8.90 -1.16 -7.56
CA ALA A 11 -9.40 -2.51 -7.85
C ALA A 11 -10.79 -2.80 -7.24
N GLY A 12 -11.35 -1.87 -6.48
CA GLY A 12 -12.64 -1.98 -5.81
C GLY A 12 -12.54 -2.55 -4.38
N PRO A 13 -13.43 -2.12 -3.46
CA PRO A 13 -13.33 -2.44 -2.04
C PRO A 13 -13.49 -3.93 -1.72
N LYS A 14 -14.14 -4.71 -2.60
CA LYS A 14 -14.30 -6.16 -2.43
C LYS A 14 -12.98 -6.94 -2.56
N ARG A 15 -11.99 -6.39 -3.28
CA ARG A 15 -10.69 -7.07 -3.49
C ARG A 15 -9.82 -7.08 -2.23
N VAL A 16 -9.94 -6.08 -1.38
CA VAL A 16 -9.18 -5.99 -0.13
C VAL A 16 -9.40 -7.22 0.77
N PRO A 17 -10.63 -7.55 1.20
CA PRO A 17 -10.85 -8.72 2.05
C PRO A 17 -10.52 -10.04 1.33
N GLU A 18 -10.75 -10.15 0.02
CA GLU A 18 -10.37 -11.34 -0.76
C GLU A 18 -8.85 -11.59 -0.71
N TRP A 19 -8.04 -10.55 -0.94
CA TRP A 19 -6.58 -10.69 -0.95
C TRP A 19 -5.99 -10.81 0.45
N ILE A 20 -6.60 -10.18 1.46
CA ILE A 20 -6.24 -10.43 2.86
C ILE A 20 -6.48 -11.88 3.23
N THR A 21 -7.63 -12.45 2.81
CA THR A 21 -7.93 -13.86 3.06
C THR A 21 -6.92 -14.78 2.36
N ARG A 22 -6.47 -14.41 1.16
CA ARG A 22 -5.56 -15.23 0.34
C ARG A 22 -4.08 -15.12 0.74
N TYR A 23 -3.62 -13.94 1.14
CA TYR A 23 -2.20 -13.63 1.34
C TYR A 23 -1.85 -13.22 2.78
N GLY A 24 -2.85 -13.15 3.66
CA GLY A 24 -2.70 -12.59 5.01
C GLY A 24 -2.87 -11.06 5.02
N ASP A 25 -2.93 -10.50 6.23
CA ASP A 25 -3.02 -9.06 6.44
C ASP A 25 -1.62 -8.43 6.48
N PRO A 26 -1.29 -7.46 5.59
CA PRO A 26 0.04 -6.85 5.56
C PRO A 26 0.26 -5.83 6.69
N ARG A 27 -0.78 -5.41 7.40
CA ARG A 27 -0.69 -4.31 8.37
C ARG A 27 0.22 -4.68 9.54
N GLY A 28 1.16 -3.79 9.88
CA GLY A 28 2.08 -3.96 11.01
C GLY A 28 3.20 -5.00 10.80
N LYS A 29 3.26 -5.65 9.64
CA LYS A 29 4.29 -6.64 9.30
C LYS A 29 5.67 -5.99 9.10
N PRO A 30 6.76 -6.79 9.12
CA PRO A 30 8.07 -6.38 8.60
C PRO A 30 7.97 -5.80 7.18
N ILE A 31 8.85 -4.87 6.83
CA ILE A 31 8.75 -4.14 5.55
C ILE A 31 8.89 -5.06 4.33
N ASP A 32 9.75 -6.07 4.42
CA ASP A 32 9.93 -7.13 3.43
C ASP A 32 8.62 -7.89 3.17
N GLU A 33 7.93 -8.33 4.24
CA GLU A 33 6.61 -8.98 4.11
C GLU A 33 5.56 -8.04 3.49
N VAL A 34 5.59 -6.74 3.80
CA VAL A 34 4.68 -5.76 3.20
C VAL A 34 4.94 -5.57 1.71
N VAL A 35 6.20 -5.48 1.30
CA VAL A 35 6.60 -5.36 -0.10
C VAL A 35 6.21 -6.62 -0.88
N ASP A 36 6.52 -7.80 -0.35
CA ASP A 36 6.12 -9.08 -0.94
C ASP A 36 4.61 -9.18 -1.12
N TRP A 37 3.84 -8.65 -0.17
CA TRP A 37 2.38 -8.60 -0.27
C TRP A 37 1.90 -7.71 -1.42
N ILE A 38 2.52 -6.54 -1.63
CA ILE A 38 2.24 -5.66 -2.78
C ILE A 38 2.57 -6.38 -4.10
N GLU A 39 3.70 -7.08 -4.17
CA GLU A 39 4.10 -7.84 -5.36
C GLU A 39 3.11 -8.98 -5.70
N ARG A 40 2.41 -9.53 -4.72
CA ARG A 40 1.37 -10.57 -4.91
C ARG A 40 0.04 -10.05 -5.46
N ILE A 41 -0.16 -8.73 -5.57
CA ILE A 41 -1.35 -8.16 -6.19
C ILE A 41 -1.47 -8.70 -7.63
N PRO A 42 -2.56 -9.40 -7.98
CA PRO A 42 -2.65 -10.13 -9.25
C PRO A 42 -2.87 -9.23 -10.46
N PHE A 43 -3.35 -8.00 -10.25
CA PHE A 43 -3.59 -7.03 -11.31
C PHE A 43 -2.35 -6.14 -11.47
N PRO A 44 -1.61 -6.25 -12.59
CA PRO A 44 -0.39 -5.47 -12.79
C PRO A 44 -0.65 -3.96 -12.73
N GLU A 45 -1.77 -3.50 -13.27
CA GLU A 45 -2.21 -2.10 -13.20
C GLU A 45 -2.35 -1.63 -11.75
N THR A 46 -3.08 -2.40 -10.92
CA THR A 46 -3.27 -2.08 -9.49
C THR A 46 -1.96 -2.09 -8.72
N ARG A 47 -1.08 -3.05 -8.99
CA ARG A 47 0.26 -3.10 -8.36
C ARG A 47 1.04 -1.83 -8.68
N ASN A 48 1.12 -1.47 -9.96
CA ASN A 48 1.80 -0.26 -10.41
C ASN A 48 1.18 1.01 -9.80
N TYR A 49 -0.16 1.06 -9.74
CA TYR A 49 -0.89 2.18 -9.15
C TYR A 49 -0.52 2.36 -7.66
N VAL A 50 -0.55 1.29 -6.87
CA VAL A 50 -0.18 1.33 -5.44
C VAL A 50 1.25 1.84 -5.26
N GLN A 51 2.21 1.33 -6.05
CA GLN A 51 3.60 1.75 -5.98
C GLN A 51 3.75 3.24 -6.32
N ARG A 52 3.16 3.71 -7.43
CA ARG A 52 3.23 5.12 -7.86
C ARG A 52 2.57 6.09 -6.90
N VAL A 53 1.39 5.75 -6.37
CA VAL A 53 0.68 6.63 -5.44
C VAL A 53 1.41 6.71 -4.11
N THR A 54 1.98 5.59 -3.63
CA THR A 54 2.79 5.60 -2.41
C THR A 54 4.04 6.47 -2.57
N GLU A 55 4.74 6.38 -3.71
CA GLU A 55 5.88 7.23 -4.06
C GLU A 55 5.48 8.71 -4.06
N ASN A 56 4.43 9.06 -4.81
CA ASN A 56 3.94 10.44 -4.90
C ASN A 56 3.50 10.99 -3.53
N TYR A 57 2.87 10.17 -2.70
CA TYR A 57 2.44 10.57 -1.36
C TYR A 57 3.62 11.06 -0.51
N GLN A 58 4.79 10.43 -0.60
CA GLN A 58 6.00 10.90 0.09
C GLN A 58 6.51 12.24 -0.44
N ILE A 59 6.42 12.47 -1.75
CA ILE A 59 6.77 13.75 -2.36
C ILE A 59 5.85 14.86 -1.84
N TYR A 60 4.54 14.61 -1.76
CA TYR A 60 3.60 15.57 -1.21
C TYR A 60 3.84 15.85 0.27
N LYS A 61 4.10 14.83 1.10
CA LYS A 61 4.46 15.03 2.51
C LYS A 61 5.67 15.95 2.63
N SER A 62 6.72 15.70 1.86
CA SER A 62 7.93 16.52 1.86
C SER A 62 7.65 17.97 1.47
N ARG A 63 6.88 18.19 0.39
CA ARG A 63 6.50 19.54 -0.09
C ARG A 63 5.63 20.31 0.90
N LEU A 64 4.84 19.61 1.71
CA LEU A 64 3.98 20.20 2.73
C LEU A 64 4.68 20.35 4.09
N GLY A 65 6.00 20.12 4.17
CA GLY A 65 6.76 20.21 5.42
C GLY A 65 6.44 19.09 6.42
N GLN A 66 5.81 18.00 5.98
CA GLN A 66 5.53 16.83 6.79
C GLN A 66 6.68 15.83 6.70
N LYS A 67 6.90 15.03 7.75
CA LYS A 67 7.91 13.98 7.76
C LYS A 67 7.56 12.89 6.74
N ALA A 68 8.30 12.80 5.64
CA ALA A 68 8.25 11.67 4.72
C ALA A 68 9.01 10.47 5.33
N ASP A 69 8.32 9.33 5.41
CA ASP A 69 8.85 8.09 6.00
C ASP A 69 8.08 6.93 5.39
N ILE A 70 8.56 6.48 4.22
CA ILE A 70 7.85 5.47 3.42
C ILE A 70 7.73 4.14 4.16
N VAL A 71 8.73 3.77 4.96
CA VAL A 71 8.72 2.51 5.72
C VAL A 71 7.67 2.57 6.82
N ALA A 72 7.60 3.67 7.58
CA ALA A 72 6.57 3.85 8.58
C ALA A 72 5.17 3.89 7.95
N ASP A 73 5.00 4.61 6.84
CA ASP A 73 3.71 4.76 6.16
C ASP A 73 3.21 3.44 5.55
N LEU A 74 4.09 2.62 4.96
CA LEU A 74 3.74 1.31 4.42
C LEU A 74 3.29 0.32 5.52
N ARG A 75 3.97 0.35 6.68
CA ARG A 75 3.70 -0.60 7.78
C ARG A 75 2.52 -0.16 8.65
N TYR A 76 2.42 1.13 8.91
CA TYR A 76 1.55 1.68 9.95
C TYR A 76 0.64 2.80 9.48
N GLY A 77 0.82 3.34 8.27
CA GLY A 77 -0.04 4.39 7.71
C GLY A 77 -1.49 3.94 7.71
N ARG A 78 -2.41 4.81 8.12
CA ARG A 78 -3.84 4.48 8.24
C ARG A 78 -4.67 5.26 7.26
#